data_AF-A0A1G3AAB0-F1
#
_entry.id   AF-A0A1G3AAB0-F1
#
_cell.length_a   1.000
_cell.length_b   1.000
_cell.length_c   1.000
_cell.angle_alpha   90.00
_cell.angle_beta   90.00
_cell.angle_gamma   90.00
#
_symmetry.space_group_name_H-M   'P 1'
#
loop_
_entity.id
_entity.type
_entity.pdbx_description
1 polymer ?
#
loop_
_entity_poly.entity_id
_entity_poly.type
_entity_poly.pdbx_seq_one_letter_code
_entity_poly.pdbx_strand_id
1 'polypeptide(L)'
;MDTTIITIEGQTVRAVSPEGQTASMPLSELLNQSTEPPPDSGGVILCNGIRLIYSRGPMTIVVHETPPRVHLFDWIAKHSPARHGPRTCYRPVRIALPYLIVIAMFEQYRLGRRNECFFRVEPLSDQNGEDSPLLYPALLNCSKFSPPDGKPLSWICTAEMDRSVWAQRGDRNQRLRAGLRALLHCLLETGFNYSSEDHEGSSWFTESRRVDPRVATVEDWMAATEQDPLFVLSVPWLKTGMSIRQVVDRIFINHGLPRDRPVSNADLARRIFNYRPTQPK
;
A
#
# COMPACT_ATOMS: atom_id res chain seq x y z
N MET A 1 -15.10 -11.15 -37.21
CA MET A 1 -14.46 -11.04 -35.89
C MET A 1 -13.62 -12.28 -35.72
N ASP A 2 -12.32 -12.08 -35.75
CA ASP A 2 -11.30 -13.11 -35.67
C ASP A 2 -11.27 -13.64 -34.23
N THR A 3 -11.90 -14.80 -34.02
CA THR A 3 -12.23 -15.30 -32.68
C THR A 3 -11.26 -16.40 -32.28
N THR A 4 -10.53 -16.19 -31.18
CA THR A 4 -9.75 -17.24 -30.53
C THR A 4 -10.65 -18.24 -29.83
N ILE A 5 -10.49 -19.53 -30.13
CA ILE A 5 -11.27 -20.63 -29.54
C ILE A 5 -10.37 -21.38 -28.56
N ILE A 6 -10.89 -21.65 -27.36
CA ILE A 6 -10.25 -22.54 -26.39
C ILE A 6 -11.17 -23.70 -26.09
N THR A 7 -10.63 -24.90 -26.20
CA THR A 7 -11.34 -26.15 -25.95
C THR A 7 -10.61 -26.93 -24.86
N ILE A 8 -11.36 -27.44 -23.89
CA ILE A 8 -10.84 -28.34 -22.85
C ILE A 8 -11.36 -29.74 -23.17
N GLU A 9 -10.46 -30.68 -23.44
CA GLU A 9 -10.77 -32.07 -23.78
C GLU A 9 -10.01 -32.99 -22.81
N GLY A 10 -10.73 -33.49 -21.80
CA GLY A 10 -10.13 -34.32 -20.75
C GLY A 10 -9.04 -33.57 -19.98
N GLN A 11 -7.80 -34.03 -20.10
CA GLN A 11 -6.61 -33.45 -19.42
C GLN A 11 -5.81 -32.49 -20.30
N THR A 12 -6.34 -32.10 -21.46
CA THR A 12 -5.65 -31.23 -22.41
C THR A 12 -6.47 -29.98 -22.68
N VAL A 13 -5.80 -28.83 -22.73
CA VAL A 13 -6.40 -27.57 -23.19
C VAL A 13 -5.78 -27.21 -24.52
N ARG A 14 -6.61 -26.92 -25.50
CA ARG A 14 -6.23 -26.53 -26.86
C ARG A 14 -6.69 -25.11 -27.16
N ALA A 15 -5.82 -24.32 -27.76
CA ALA A 15 -6.15 -23.00 -28.31
C ALA A 15 -6.05 -23.02 -29.83
N VAL A 16 -6.97 -22.31 -30.50
CA VAL A 16 -6.94 -22.03 -31.94
C VAL A 16 -6.87 -20.51 -32.13
N SER A 17 -5.82 -20.02 -32.78
CA SER A 17 -5.66 -18.61 -33.11
C SER A 17 -6.61 -18.21 -34.24
N PRO A 18 -6.88 -16.93 -34.45
CA PRO A 18 -7.73 -16.52 -35.56
C PRO A 18 -7.17 -16.87 -36.95
N GLU A 19 -5.85 -17.00 -37.07
CA GLU A 19 -5.15 -17.45 -38.27
C GLU A 19 -5.21 -18.99 -38.44
N GLY A 20 -5.93 -19.70 -37.56
CA GLY A 20 -6.08 -21.16 -37.60
C GLY A 20 -4.90 -21.94 -37.02
N GLN A 21 -3.91 -21.28 -36.42
CA GLN A 21 -2.83 -21.97 -35.73
C GLN A 21 -3.37 -22.65 -34.47
N THR A 22 -2.79 -23.78 -34.08
CA THR A 22 -3.24 -24.50 -32.89
C THR A 22 -2.09 -24.82 -31.95
N ALA A 23 -2.33 -24.66 -30.65
CA ALA A 23 -1.42 -25.08 -29.59
C ALA A 23 -2.18 -25.81 -28.50
N SER A 24 -1.48 -26.63 -27.72
CA SER A 24 -2.09 -27.37 -26.62
C SER A 24 -1.13 -27.55 -25.45
N MET A 25 -1.68 -27.63 -24.25
CA MET A 25 -0.94 -27.93 -23.02
C MET A 25 -1.79 -28.78 -22.07
N PRO A 26 -1.18 -29.46 -21.08
CA PRO A 26 -1.95 -30.14 -20.03
C PRO A 26 -2.83 -29.15 -19.25
N LEU A 27 -4.05 -29.55 -18.91
CA LEU A 27 -4.98 -28.75 -18.10
C LEU A 27 -4.39 -28.41 -16.74
N SER A 28 -3.69 -29.37 -16.12
CA SER A 28 -2.97 -29.15 -14.86
C SER A 28 -1.96 -28.00 -14.95
N GLU A 29 -1.22 -27.89 -16.05
CA GLU A 29 -0.25 -26.82 -16.27
C GLU A 29 -0.93 -25.46 -16.45
N LEU A 30 -2.04 -25.41 -17.19
CA LEU A 30 -2.80 -24.17 -17.36
C LEU A 30 -3.39 -23.71 -16.03
N LEU A 31 -3.94 -24.64 -15.25
CA LEU A 31 -4.46 -24.37 -13.91
C LEU A 31 -3.34 -23.87 -13.00
N ASN A 32 -2.18 -24.54 -12.95
CA ASN A 32 -1.03 -24.11 -12.16
C ASN A 32 -0.54 -22.70 -12.52
N GLN A 33 -0.53 -22.37 -13.82
CA GLN A 33 -0.18 -21.02 -14.29
C GLN A 33 -1.27 -19.98 -13.97
N SER A 34 -2.52 -20.40 -13.84
CA SER A 34 -3.67 -19.52 -13.65
C SER A 34 -4.09 -19.36 -12.18
N THR A 35 -3.67 -20.28 -11.32
CA THR A 35 -3.78 -20.18 -9.87
C THR A 35 -2.63 -19.31 -9.37
N GLU A 36 -2.95 -18.12 -8.85
CA GLU A 36 -2.01 -17.41 -7.99
C GLU A 36 -1.67 -18.36 -6.83
N PRO A 37 -0.38 -18.60 -6.51
CA PRO A 37 -0.06 -19.34 -5.31
C PRO A 37 -0.77 -18.65 -4.14
N PRO A 38 -1.36 -19.43 -3.20
CA PRO A 38 -1.97 -18.83 -2.03
C PRO A 38 -0.95 -17.90 -1.37
N PRO A 39 -1.36 -16.75 -0.82
CA PRO A 39 -0.44 -15.85 -0.14
C PRO A 39 0.27 -16.61 0.98
N ASP A 40 1.48 -17.07 0.69
CA ASP A 40 2.32 -17.77 1.64
C ASP A 40 3.14 -16.71 2.38
N SER A 41 2.87 -16.58 3.67
CA SER A 41 3.70 -15.77 4.55
C SER A 41 5.11 -16.37 4.69
N GLY A 42 5.33 -17.61 4.26
CA GLY A 42 6.58 -18.35 4.43
C GLY A 42 6.81 -18.74 5.88
N GLY A 43 5.73 -18.98 6.65
CA GLY A 43 5.79 -19.20 8.09
C GLY A 43 6.14 -17.93 8.88
N VAL A 44 5.82 -16.75 8.35
CA VAL A 44 6.12 -15.48 9.03
C VAL A 44 5.12 -15.23 10.16
N ILE A 45 5.64 -14.98 11.37
CA ILE A 45 4.86 -14.50 12.51
C ILE A 45 4.57 -13.02 12.28
N LEU A 46 3.31 -12.71 12.03
CA LEU A 46 2.85 -11.37 11.72
C LEU A 46 2.85 -10.47 12.97
N CYS A 47 3.21 -9.21 12.79
CA CYS A 47 3.00 -8.19 13.82
C CYS A 47 1.49 -8.00 14.06
N ASN A 48 1.13 -7.67 15.30
CA ASN A 48 -0.21 -7.17 15.62
C ASN A 48 -0.56 -5.98 14.70
N GLY A 49 -1.83 -5.88 14.33
CA GLY A 49 -2.33 -4.86 13.42
C GLY A 49 -2.21 -5.22 11.94
N ILE A 50 -1.45 -6.25 11.55
CA ILE A 50 -1.51 -6.77 10.17
C ILE A 50 -2.88 -7.39 9.94
N ARG A 51 -3.60 -6.91 8.90
CA ARG A 51 -4.93 -7.37 8.51
C ARG A 51 -4.92 -8.16 7.22
N LEU A 52 -4.10 -7.77 6.25
CA LEU A 52 -4.08 -8.35 4.91
C LEU A 52 -2.64 -8.50 4.42
N ILE A 53 -2.40 -9.52 3.60
CA ILE A 53 -1.13 -9.79 2.94
C ILE A 53 -1.38 -10.17 1.49
N TYR A 54 -0.65 -9.53 0.59
CA TYR A 54 -0.66 -9.84 -0.83
C TYR A 54 0.75 -10.16 -1.29
N SER A 55 0.90 -11.16 -2.14
CA SER A 55 2.19 -11.53 -2.72
C SER A 55 2.06 -11.71 -4.23
N ARG A 56 3.00 -11.15 -5.01
CA ARG A 56 3.19 -11.44 -6.43
C ARG A 56 4.68 -11.44 -6.75
N GLY A 57 5.17 -12.53 -7.33
CA GLY A 57 6.59 -12.70 -7.60
C GLY A 57 7.46 -12.46 -6.35
N PRO A 58 8.51 -11.64 -6.42
CA PRO A 58 9.40 -11.37 -5.28
C PRO A 58 8.86 -10.35 -4.28
N MET A 59 7.64 -9.85 -4.49
CA MET A 59 7.07 -8.72 -3.76
C MET A 59 5.93 -9.18 -2.86
N THR A 60 5.97 -8.70 -1.61
CA THR A 60 4.91 -8.88 -0.60
C THR A 60 4.46 -7.52 -0.12
N ILE A 61 3.15 -7.29 -0.11
CA ILE A 61 2.53 -6.09 0.45
C ILE A 61 1.77 -6.49 1.72
N VAL A 62 2.05 -5.80 2.80
CA VAL A 62 1.41 -5.97 4.10
C VAL A 62 0.51 -4.76 4.37
N VAL A 63 -0.74 -5.01 4.72
CA VAL A 63 -1.68 -3.95 5.16
C VAL A 63 -1.79 -4.01 6.68
N HIS A 64 -1.32 -2.95 7.32
CA HIS A 64 -1.39 -2.76 8.76
C HIS A 64 -2.47 -1.73 9.11
N GLU A 65 -3.30 -2.05 10.09
CA GLU A 65 -4.33 -1.18 10.65
C GLU A 65 -3.97 -0.79 12.09
N THR A 66 -4.06 0.51 12.37
CA THR A 66 -4.12 1.01 13.74
C THR A 66 -5.54 1.51 14.02
N PRO A 67 -6.20 1.08 15.12
CA PRO A 67 -7.52 1.60 15.48
C PRO A 67 -7.44 3.08 15.88
N PRO A 68 -8.58 3.80 15.91
CA PRO A 68 -8.63 5.20 16.31
C PRO A 68 -8.05 5.39 17.70
N ARG A 69 -7.11 6.34 17.82
CA ARG A 69 -6.47 6.68 19.08
C ARG A 69 -5.82 8.05 19.01
N VAL A 70 -5.53 8.61 20.17
CA VAL A 70 -4.71 9.81 20.31
C VAL A 70 -3.24 9.44 20.17
N HIS A 71 -2.55 10.16 19.30
CA HIS A 71 -1.12 10.06 19.08
C HIS A 71 -0.42 11.30 19.62
N LEU A 72 0.81 11.13 20.10
CA LEU A 72 1.72 12.21 20.43
C LEU A 72 2.73 12.34 19.29
N PHE A 73 2.69 13.45 18.56
CA PHE A 73 3.63 13.74 17.48
C PHE A 73 4.56 14.88 17.85
N ASP A 74 5.77 14.85 17.28
CA ASP A 74 6.63 16.02 17.20
C ASP A 74 6.26 16.81 15.94
N TRP A 75 5.53 17.90 16.11
CA TRP A 75 5.09 18.76 15.01
C TRP A 75 5.97 20.00 14.89
N ILE A 76 6.23 20.47 13.67
CA ILE A 76 7.02 21.67 13.45
C ILE A 76 6.46 22.86 14.24
N ALA A 77 7.31 23.51 15.03
CA ALA A 77 6.92 24.66 15.82
C ALA A 77 6.71 25.88 14.91
N LYS A 78 5.72 26.72 15.23
CA LYS A 78 5.42 27.97 14.47
C LYS A 78 6.63 28.91 14.35
N HIS A 79 7.52 28.89 15.35
CA HIS A 79 8.72 29.72 15.40
C HIS A 79 9.98 28.99 14.93
N SER A 80 9.85 27.81 14.30
CA SER A 80 10.99 27.06 13.79
C SER A 80 11.77 27.89 12.74
N PRO A 81 13.10 28.02 12.86
CA PRO A 81 13.90 28.82 11.93
C PRO A 81 14.10 28.12 10.57
N ALA A 82 13.79 26.84 10.47
CA ALA A 82 13.82 26.05 9.24
C ALA A 82 12.54 25.23 9.08
N ARG A 83 12.06 25.12 7.84
CA ARG A 83 10.85 24.36 7.50
C ARG A 83 11.03 22.84 7.50
N HIS A 84 12.28 22.38 7.40
CA HIS A 84 12.72 21.00 7.54
C HIS A 84 14.26 20.95 7.71
N GLY A 85 14.81 19.79 8.07
CA GLY A 85 16.25 19.55 8.15
C GLY A 85 16.94 20.16 9.38
N PRO A 86 18.26 20.45 9.29
CA PRO A 86 19.02 21.01 10.40
C PRO A 86 18.44 22.35 10.86
N ARG A 87 18.29 22.51 12.19
CA ARG A 87 17.66 23.66 12.88
C ARG A 87 16.12 23.66 12.90
N THR A 88 15.43 22.67 12.36
CA THR A 88 13.97 22.59 12.58
C THR A 88 13.69 22.35 14.05
N CYS A 89 12.81 23.18 14.62
CA CYS A 89 12.32 23.03 15.99
C CYS A 89 10.95 22.36 15.96
N TYR A 90 10.75 21.39 16.85
CA TYR A 90 9.50 20.66 17.00
C TYR A 90 8.85 20.99 18.34
N ARG A 91 7.54 20.76 18.42
CA ARG A 91 6.76 20.81 19.65
C ARG A 91 5.86 19.57 19.73
N PRO A 92 5.59 19.05 20.93
CA PRO A 92 4.66 17.96 21.09
C PRO A 92 3.24 18.41 20.73
N VAL A 93 2.51 17.59 19.97
CA VAL A 93 1.07 17.75 19.69
C VAL A 93 0.34 16.44 19.94
N ARG A 94 -0.82 16.53 20.58
CA ARG A 94 -1.70 15.38 20.85
C ARG A 94 -2.91 15.48 19.93
N ILE A 95 -2.98 14.62 18.92
CA ILE A 95 -4.11 14.60 17.98
C ILE A 95 -4.66 13.19 17.84
N ALA A 96 -5.97 13.07 17.75
CA ALA A 96 -6.64 11.82 17.40
C ALA A 96 -6.44 11.53 15.92
N LEU A 97 -6.23 10.26 15.57
CA LEU A 97 -6.31 9.77 14.20
C LEU A 97 -7.47 8.77 14.10
N PRO A 98 -8.13 8.66 12.93
CA PRO A 98 -9.12 7.61 12.70
C PRO A 98 -8.40 6.27 12.47
N TYR A 99 -9.03 5.28 11.84
CA TYR A 99 -8.31 4.05 11.48
C TYR A 99 -7.17 4.39 10.51
N LEU A 100 -5.94 4.12 10.93
CA LEU A 100 -4.74 4.35 10.13
C LEU A 100 -4.39 3.09 9.37
N ILE A 101 -4.40 3.16 8.05
CA ILE A 101 -4.03 2.06 7.16
C ILE A 101 -2.65 2.34 6.58
N VAL A 102 -1.68 1.48 6.88
CA VAL A 102 -0.33 1.52 6.32
C VAL A 102 -0.17 0.35 5.36
N ILE A 103 0.12 0.65 4.10
CA ILE A 103 0.41 -0.32 3.05
C ILE A 103 1.92 -0.35 2.87
N ALA A 104 2.54 -1.36 3.48
CA ALA A 104 3.98 -1.55 3.49
C ALA A 104 4.38 -2.58 2.41
N MET A 105 5.25 -2.18 1.51
CA MET A 105 5.76 -3.02 0.44
C MET A 105 7.12 -3.59 0.83
N PHE A 106 7.30 -4.88 0.58
CA PHE A 106 8.52 -5.61 0.79
C PHE A 106 8.97 -6.31 -0.50
N GLU A 107 10.21 -6.11 -0.90
CA GLU A 107 10.86 -6.87 -1.97
C GLU A 107 11.87 -7.82 -1.34
N GLN A 108 11.73 -9.12 -1.57
CA GLN A 108 12.58 -10.13 -0.92
C GLN A 108 12.67 -9.93 0.61
N TYR A 109 11.54 -9.60 1.25
CA TYR A 109 11.42 -9.30 2.68
C TYR A 109 12.16 -8.04 3.16
N ARG A 110 12.62 -7.16 2.26
CA ARG A 110 13.19 -5.85 2.59
C ARG A 110 12.17 -4.77 2.32
N LEU A 111 11.97 -3.87 3.28
CA LEU A 111 11.05 -2.76 3.11
C LEU A 111 11.46 -1.89 1.91
N GLY A 112 10.55 -1.72 0.97
CA GLY A 112 10.73 -0.88 -0.20
C GLY A 112 10.53 0.61 0.12
N ARG A 113 10.66 1.47 -0.90
CA ARG A 113 10.67 2.94 -0.72
C ARG A 113 9.32 3.61 -0.93
N ARG A 114 8.35 2.90 -1.50
CA ARG A 114 7.07 3.44 -1.97
C ARG A 114 5.91 2.94 -1.10
N ASN A 115 6.07 3.07 0.21
CA ASN A 115 5.03 2.70 1.17
C ASN A 115 3.98 3.81 1.26
N GLU A 116 2.74 3.43 1.57
CA GLU A 116 1.62 4.35 1.52
C GLU A 116 0.79 4.33 2.80
N CYS A 117 0.18 5.47 3.11
CA CYS A 117 -0.66 5.66 4.28
C CYS A 117 -2.04 6.19 3.88
N PHE A 118 -3.08 5.74 4.58
CA PHE A 118 -4.47 6.14 4.37
C PHE A 118 -5.24 6.19 5.68
N PHE A 119 -6.40 6.84 5.65
CA PHE A 119 -7.39 6.77 6.70
C PHE A 119 -8.59 5.90 6.29
N ARG A 120 -9.29 5.41 7.31
CA ARG A 120 -10.66 4.88 7.25
C ARG A 120 -11.44 5.35 8.47
N VAL A 121 -12.77 5.42 8.36
CA VAL A 121 -13.68 5.71 9.49
C VAL A 121 -14.32 4.45 10.07
N GLU A 122 -14.07 3.29 9.46
CA GLU A 122 -14.54 1.98 9.90
C GLU A 122 -13.39 0.96 9.89
N PRO A 123 -13.42 -0.03 10.79
CA PRO A 123 -12.41 -1.08 10.82
C PRO A 123 -12.44 -1.92 9.55
N LEU A 124 -11.30 -2.51 9.24
CA LEU A 124 -11.20 -3.64 8.33
C LEU A 124 -11.93 -4.85 8.91
N SER A 125 -12.98 -5.28 8.23
CA SER A 125 -13.72 -6.51 8.55
C SER A 125 -13.86 -7.40 7.32
N ASP A 126 -14.22 -8.66 7.52
CA ASP A 126 -14.44 -9.60 6.41
C ASP A 126 -15.55 -9.14 5.45
N GLN A 127 -16.51 -8.34 5.93
CA GLN A 127 -17.69 -7.91 5.15
C GLN A 127 -17.45 -6.64 4.32
N ASN A 128 -16.51 -5.79 4.72
CA ASN A 128 -16.26 -4.50 4.08
C ASN A 128 -14.77 -4.29 3.74
N GLY A 129 -13.92 -5.30 3.92
CA GLY A 129 -12.50 -5.08 4.14
C GLY A 129 -11.77 -4.43 2.95
N GLU A 130 -11.60 -5.19 1.88
CA GLU A 130 -10.69 -4.81 0.79
C GLU A 130 -11.29 -3.84 -0.23
N ASP A 131 -12.61 -3.85 -0.36
CA ASP A 131 -13.35 -3.08 -1.36
C ASP A 131 -13.87 -1.75 -0.81
N SER A 132 -13.73 -1.49 0.50
CA SER A 132 -14.08 -0.19 1.08
C SER A 132 -13.16 0.93 0.59
N PRO A 133 -13.71 2.14 0.35
CA PRO A 133 -12.94 3.30 -0.03
C PRO A 133 -11.90 3.69 1.02
N LEU A 134 -10.72 4.08 0.54
CA LEU A 134 -9.69 4.73 1.36
C LEU A 134 -9.87 6.25 1.36
N LEU A 135 -9.33 6.86 2.41
CA LEU A 135 -9.32 8.32 2.60
C LEU A 135 -7.86 8.78 2.67
N TYR A 136 -7.59 9.99 2.18
CA TYR A 136 -6.24 10.56 2.29
C TYR A 136 -5.90 10.90 3.74
N PRO A 137 -4.67 10.57 4.21
CA PRO A 137 -4.28 10.85 5.58
C PRO A 137 -3.88 12.32 5.70
N ALA A 138 -4.58 13.12 6.49
CA ALA A 138 -4.28 14.54 6.69
C ALA A 138 -2.97 14.77 7.50
N LEU A 139 -1.83 14.24 7.03
CA LEU A 139 -0.56 14.20 7.73
C LEU A 139 0.53 14.91 6.91
N LEU A 140 1.44 15.62 7.58
CA LEU A 140 2.56 16.31 6.93
C LEU A 140 3.55 15.34 6.29
N ASN A 141 3.78 14.18 6.91
CA ASN A 141 4.71 13.17 6.41
C ASN A 141 4.12 12.27 5.30
N CYS A 142 2.96 12.63 4.76
CA CYS A 142 2.32 11.94 3.63
C CYS A 142 2.23 12.89 2.43
N SER A 143 3.06 12.66 1.40
CA SER A 143 3.15 13.53 0.23
C SER A 143 2.08 13.20 -0.81
N LYS A 144 1.61 14.25 -1.49
CA LYS A 144 0.83 14.19 -2.73
C LYS A 144 1.77 14.42 -3.92
N PHE A 145 1.61 13.64 -4.98
CA PHE A 145 2.34 13.85 -6.23
C PHE A 145 1.45 14.45 -7.32
N SER A 146 2.04 15.30 -8.15
CA SER A 146 1.42 15.83 -9.36
C SER A 146 2.47 15.89 -10.48
N PRO A 147 2.32 15.13 -11.57
CA PRO A 147 1.25 14.17 -11.87
C PRO A 147 1.32 12.88 -11.01
N PRO A 148 0.20 12.15 -10.85
CA PRO A 148 0.15 10.94 -10.02
C PRO A 148 0.71 9.67 -10.71
N ASP A 149 0.91 9.70 -12.02
CA ASP A 149 1.21 8.49 -12.80
C ASP A 149 2.53 7.83 -12.40
N GLY A 150 2.46 6.53 -12.11
CA GLY A 150 3.61 5.73 -11.66
C GLY A 150 4.15 6.10 -10.28
N LYS A 151 3.49 7.02 -9.56
CA LYS A 151 3.84 7.45 -8.20
C LYS A 151 2.90 6.79 -7.17
N PRO A 152 3.31 6.74 -5.88
CA PRO A 152 2.39 6.37 -4.81
C PRO A 152 1.28 7.41 -4.69
N LEU A 153 0.09 7.01 -4.23
CA LEU A 153 -1.06 7.91 -4.10
C LEU A 153 -0.98 8.75 -2.83
N SER A 154 -0.46 8.17 -1.75
CA SER A 154 -0.19 8.85 -0.49
C SER A 154 1.10 8.32 0.11
N TRP A 155 2.22 8.90 -0.32
CA TRP A 155 3.55 8.38 -0.01
C TRP A 155 3.99 8.76 1.40
N ILE A 156 4.40 7.77 2.18
CA ILE A 156 5.06 8.01 3.47
C ILE A 156 6.49 8.48 3.19
N CYS A 157 6.81 9.70 3.60
CA CYS A 157 8.19 10.19 3.54
C CYS A 157 9.08 9.30 4.43
N THR A 158 10.14 8.77 3.83
CA THR A 158 11.09 7.83 4.48
C THR A 158 12.53 8.28 4.33
N ALA A 159 12.76 9.58 4.12
CA ALA A 159 14.08 10.16 3.89
C ALA A 159 15.01 9.96 5.09
N GLU A 160 14.51 10.18 6.31
CA GLU A 160 15.27 10.06 7.56
C GLU A 160 15.26 8.65 8.16
N MET A 161 14.69 7.67 7.45
CA MET A 161 14.54 6.31 7.98
C MET A 161 15.86 5.53 7.86
N ASP A 162 16.48 5.17 8.99
CA ASP A 162 17.69 4.34 9.00
C ASP A 162 17.41 2.90 8.56
N ARG A 163 17.88 2.56 7.36
CA ARG A 163 17.64 1.26 6.73
C ARG A 163 18.58 0.16 7.18
N SER A 164 19.67 0.52 7.87
CA SER A 164 20.63 -0.46 8.38
C SER A 164 19.98 -1.41 9.39
N VAL A 165 18.99 -0.92 10.14
CA VAL A 165 18.28 -1.61 11.24
C VAL A 165 17.66 -2.95 10.82
N TRP A 166 17.15 -3.06 9.59
CA TRP A 166 16.58 -4.31 9.07
C TRP A 166 17.38 -4.93 7.92
N ALA A 167 18.21 -4.17 7.20
CA ALA A 167 19.00 -4.72 6.09
C ALA A 167 19.99 -5.81 6.54
N GLN A 168 20.47 -5.74 7.78
CA GLN A 168 21.50 -6.63 8.33
C GLN A 168 20.94 -7.91 8.99
N ARG A 169 19.62 -8.05 9.13
CA ARG A 169 19.00 -9.22 9.79
C ARG A 169 19.04 -10.43 8.86
N GLY A 170 19.52 -11.58 9.33
CA GLY A 170 19.61 -12.82 8.54
C GLY A 170 18.26 -13.52 8.31
N ASP A 171 17.35 -13.41 9.27
CA ASP A 171 16.05 -14.07 9.26
C ASP A 171 14.96 -13.23 8.57
N ARG A 172 14.11 -13.88 7.75
CA ARG A 172 13.03 -13.24 6.97
C ARG A 172 11.98 -12.59 7.87
N ASN A 173 11.63 -13.29 8.94
CA ASN A 173 10.67 -12.85 9.95
C ASN A 173 11.15 -11.55 10.63
N GLN A 174 12.41 -11.54 11.07
CA GLN A 174 13.02 -10.36 11.67
C GLN A 174 13.07 -9.18 10.70
N ARG A 175 13.40 -9.39 9.41
CA ARG A 175 13.45 -8.32 8.42
C ARG A 175 12.08 -7.66 8.20
N LEU A 176 11.03 -8.45 8.03
CA LEU A 176 9.68 -7.92 7.81
C LEU A 176 9.19 -7.13 9.04
N ARG A 177 9.33 -7.71 10.24
CA ARG A 177 8.90 -7.08 11.49
C ARG A 177 9.68 -5.80 11.79
N ALA A 178 11.00 -5.82 11.60
CA ALA A 178 11.85 -4.65 11.81
C ALA A 178 11.56 -3.54 10.78
N GLY A 179 11.37 -3.91 9.51
CA GLY A 179 10.98 -2.96 8.46
C GLY A 179 9.63 -2.31 8.74
N LEU A 180 8.59 -3.09 9.06
CA LEU A 180 7.28 -2.53 9.40
C LEU A 180 7.35 -1.62 10.63
N ARG A 181 8.06 -2.05 11.68
CA ARG A 181 8.24 -1.22 12.89
C ARG A 181 8.95 0.09 12.56
N ALA A 182 10.02 0.05 11.77
CA ALA A 182 10.74 1.26 11.38
C ALA A 182 9.87 2.19 10.53
N LEU A 183 9.05 1.66 9.63
CA LEU A 183 8.09 2.45 8.87
C LEU A 183 7.05 3.12 9.78
N LEU A 184 6.48 2.38 10.73
CA LEU A 184 5.50 2.91 11.67
C LEU A 184 6.12 3.97 12.59
N HIS A 185 7.35 3.74 13.07
CA HIS A 185 8.11 4.73 13.84
C HIS A 185 8.39 5.99 12.99
N CYS A 186 8.83 5.83 11.75
CA CYS A 186 9.03 6.93 10.81
C CYS A 186 7.75 7.74 10.60
N LEU A 187 6.61 7.06 10.42
CA LEU A 187 5.33 7.73 10.20
C LEU A 187 4.79 8.40 11.46
N LEU A 188 4.97 7.80 12.65
CA LEU A 188 4.23 8.18 13.86
C LEU A 188 5.03 8.84 14.97
N GLU A 189 6.35 8.69 14.97
CA GLU A 189 7.21 9.06 16.09
C GLU A 189 8.38 9.96 15.67
N THR A 190 8.52 10.27 14.37
CA THR A 190 9.50 11.25 13.89
C THR A 190 8.86 12.63 13.68
N GLY A 191 9.69 13.64 13.44
CA GLY A 191 9.25 15.02 13.27
C GLY A 191 8.39 15.24 12.02
N PHE A 192 7.23 15.85 12.21
CA PHE A 192 6.31 16.30 11.16
C PHE A 192 6.67 17.72 10.76
N ASN A 193 7.18 17.90 9.55
CA ASN A 193 7.66 19.17 9.03
C ASN A 193 7.21 19.39 7.58
N TYR A 194 7.61 20.50 6.97
CA TYR A 194 7.15 20.88 5.63
C TYR A 194 7.99 20.30 4.50
N SER A 195 8.83 19.30 4.77
CA SER A 195 9.68 18.69 3.73
C SER A 195 8.85 18.19 2.55
N SER A 196 7.66 17.64 2.79
CA SER A 196 6.79 17.17 1.71
C SER A 196 6.23 18.29 0.83
N GLU A 197 5.97 19.46 1.43
CA GLU A 197 5.50 20.63 0.69
C GLU A 197 6.61 21.21 -0.17
N ASP A 198 7.82 21.28 0.38
CA ASP A 198 8.95 21.91 -0.29
C ASP A 198 9.57 21.01 -1.39
N HIS A 199 9.51 19.68 -1.24
CA HIS A 199 10.12 18.74 -2.21
C HIS A 199 9.10 18.09 -3.17
N GLU A 200 7.88 17.80 -2.72
CA GLU A 200 6.86 17.15 -3.55
C GLU A 200 5.68 18.07 -3.92
N GLY A 201 5.69 19.31 -3.43
CA GLY A 201 4.74 20.37 -3.76
C GLY A 201 3.55 20.47 -2.82
N SER A 202 3.14 19.37 -2.17
CA SER A 202 2.03 19.39 -1.21
C SER A 202 2.03 18.16 -0.30
N SER A 203 1.62 18.37 0.96
CA SER A 203 1.29 17.30 1.90
C SER A 203 -0.22 17.08 1.97
N TRP A 204 -0.65 15.88 2.32
CA TRP A 204 -2.08 15.61 2.51
C TRP A 204 -2.67 16.35 3.71
N PHE A 205 -1.87 16.80 4.67
CA PHE A 205 -2.33 17.77 5.68
C PHE A 205 -2.80 19.07 5.02
N THR A 206 -1.96 19.72 4.21
CA THR A 206 -2.28 21.00 3.56
C THR A 206 -3.51 20.90 2.66
N GLU A 207 -3.66 19.79 1.91
CA GLU A 207 -4.85 19.53 1.11
C GLU A 207 -6.12 19.38 1.95
N SER A 208 -6.01 18.83 3.16
CA SER A 208 -7.14 18.50 4.01
C SER A 208 -7.61 19.65 4.91
N ARG A 209 -6.89 20.78 5.00
CA ARG A 209 -7.22 21.90 5.91
C ARG A 209 -8.60 22.54 5.69
N ARG A 210 -9.25 22.25 4.56
CA ARG A 210 -10.57 22.82 4.20
C ARG A 210 -11.72 21.83 4.36
N VAL A 211 -11.46 20.57 4.75
CA VAL A 211 -12.50 19.55 4.83
C VAL A 211 -13.40 19.72 6.05
N ASP A 212 -12.84 20.18 7.16
CA ASP A 212 -13.54 20.37 8.43
C ASP A 212 -12.81 21.44 9.26
N PRO A 213 -13.51 22.39 9.87
CA PRO A 213 -12.88 23.44 10.69
C PRO A 213 -12.06 22.88 11.86
N ARG A 214 -12.43 21.70 12.40
CA ARG A 214 -11.70 21.06 13.50
C ARG A 214 -10.31 20.57 13.12
N VAL A 215 -9.98 20.49 11.83
CA VAL A 215 -8.66 20.03 11.33
C VAL A 215 -7.99 21.07 10.43
N ALA A 216 -8.48 22.32 10.45
CA ALA A 216 -7.97 23.40 9.61
C ALA A 216 -6.55 23.83 10.00
N THR A 217 -6.21 23.71 11.29
CA THR A 217 -4.87 23.87 11.84
C THR A 217 -4.57 22.73 12.81
N VAL A 218 -3.29 22.54 13.15
CA VAL A 218 -2.91 21.52 14.15
C VAL A 218 -3.42 21.92 15.55
N GLU A 219 -3.52 23.22 15.83
CA GLU A 219 -4.09 23.74 17.07
C GLU A 219 -5.59 23.43 17.19
N ASP A 220 -6.36 23.63 16.12
CA ASP A 220 -7.79 23.27 16.08
C ASP A 220 -7.97 21.76 16.26
N TRP A 221 -7.09 20.95 15.66
CA TRP A 221 -7.13 19.50 15.78
C TRP A 221 -6.81 19.04 17.20
N MET A 222 -5.82 19.65 17.87
CA MET A 222 -5.53 19.38 19.27
C MET A 222 -6.73 19.70 20.16
N ALA A 223 -7.35 20.87 19.96
CA ALA A 223 -8.52 21.28 20.74
C ALA A 223 -9.72 20.34 20.53
N ALA A 224 -10.00 19.95 19.29
CA ALA A 224 -11.07 18.99 18.99
C ALA A 224 -10.77 17.59 19.55
N THR A 225 -9.49 17.17 19.51
CA THR A 225 -9.04 15.89 20.10
C THR A 225 -9.26 15.85 21.60
N GLU A 226 -8.99 16.95 22.30
CA GLU A 226 -9.19 17.05 23.74
C GLU A 226 -10.67 16.98 24.12
N GLN A 227 -11.55 17.57 23.30
CA GLN A 227 -12.99 17.54 23.54
C GLN A 227 -13.62 16.17 23.24
N ASP A 228 -13.26 15.56 22.12
CA ASP A 228 -13.78 14.25 21.70
C ASP A 228 -12.71 13.48 20.91
N PRO A 229 -11.97 12.54 21.52
CA PRO A 229 -10.95 11.76 20.81
C PRO A 229 -11.47 10.92 19.62
N LEU A 230 -12.78 10.73 19.47
CA LEU A 230 -13.39 9.97 18.37
C LEU A 230 -13.97 10.86 17.27
N PHE A 231 -13.89 12.19 17.40
CA PHE A 231 -14.45 13.14 16.44
C PHE A 231 -13.96 12.89 15.01
N VAL A 232 -12.73 12.38 14.87
CA VAL A 232 -12.05 12.02 13.62
C VAL A 232 -12.78 10.97 12.78
N LEU A 233 -13.69 10.19 13.39
CA LEU A 233 -14.55 9.25 12.67
C LEU A 233 -15.72 9.95 11.96
N SER A 234 -16.06 11.17 12.36
CA SER A 234 -17.11 12.00 11.76
C SER A 234 -16.60 13.01 10.72
N VAL A 235 -15.29 13.19 10.61
CA VAL A 235 -14.69 14.15 9.69
C VAL A 235 -14.86 13.66 8.24
N PRO A 236 -15.34 14.51 7.31
CA PRO A 236 -15.51 14.16 5.90
C PRO A 236 -14.17 14.19 5.15
N TRP A 237 -13.25 13.30 5.50
CA TRP A 237 -11.92 13.22 4.89
C TRP A 237 -11.98 13.10 3.36
N LEU A 238 -10.94 13.60 2.69
CA LEU A 238 -10.82 13.52 1.24
C LEU A 238 -10.80 12.05 0.78
N LYS A 239 -11.73 11.69 -0.10
CA LYS A 239 -11.80 10.34 -0.69
C LYS A 239 -10.69 10.14 -1.72
N THR A 240 -10.05 8.98 -1.70
CA THR A 240 -9.08 8.60 -2.73
C THR A 240 -9.73 8.15 -4.04
N GLY A 241 -11.00 7.70 -3.96
CA GLY A 241 -11.67 6.99 -5.06
C GLY A 241 -11.17 5.56 -5.28
N MET A 242 -10.27 5.07 -4.42
CA MET A 242 -9.68 3.74 -4.51
C MET A 242 -9.92 2.92 -3.24
N SER A 243 -10.18 1.63 -3.41
CA SER A 243 -10.17 0.65 -2.32
C SER A 243 -8.76 0.14 -2.01
N ILE A 244 -8.60 -0.62 -0.93
CA ILE A 244 -7.31 -1.28 -0.60
C ILE A 244 -6.88 -2.20 -1.74
N ARG A 245 -7.80 -3.02 -2.24
CA ARG A 245 -7.52 -3.93 -3.36
C ARG A 245 -6.99 -3.17 -4.57
N GLN A 246 -7.63 -2.06 -4.94
CA GLN A 246 -7.22 -1.25 -6.07
C GLN A 246 -5.86 -0.58 -5.85
N VAL A 247 -5.57 -0.09 -4.64
CA VAL A 247 -4.26 0.48 -4.31
C VAL A 247 -3.16 -0.58 -4.38
N VAL A 248 -3.40 -1.75 -3.80
CA VAL A 248 -2.49 -2.91 -3.86
C VAL A 248 -2.22 -3.32 -5.31
N ASP A 249 -3.26 -3.44 -6.12
CA ASP A 249 -3.14 -3.77 -7.54
C ASP A 249 -2.30 -2.74 -8.30
N ARG A 250 -2.55 -1.45 -8.07
CA ARG A 250 -1.76 -0.36 -8.64
C ARG A 250 -0.29 -0.45 -8.23
N ILE A 251 0.00 -0.74 -6.96
CA ILE A 251 1.37 -0.88 -6.48
C ILE A 251 2.08 -2.00 -7.25
N PHE A 252 1.46 -3.17 -7.40
CA PHE A 252 2.02 -4.26 -8.18
C PHE A 252 2.25 -3.90 -9.67
N ILE A 253 1.27 -3.27 -10.31
CA ILE A 253 1.37 -2.80 -11.70
C ILE A 253 2.56 -1.83 -11.87
N ASN A 254 2.70 -0.87 -10.95
CA ASN A 254 3.80 0.10 -10.95
C ASN A 254 5.20 -0.54 -10.79
N HIS A 255 5.27 -1.79 -10.32
CA HIS A 255 6.51 -2.57 -10.20
C HIS A 255 6.66 -3.63 -11.29
N GLY A 256 5.85 -3.57 -12.35
CA GLY A 256 5.91 -4.51 -13.47
C GLY A 256 5.43 -5.92 -13.10
N LEU A 257 4.59 -6.03 -12.07
CA LEU A 257 4.00 -7.28 -11.58
C LEU A 257 2.47 -7.26 -11.74
N PRO A 258 1.93 -7.02 -12.95
CA PRO A 258 0.47 -7.02 -13.15
C PRO A 258 -0.12 -8.36 -12.72
N ARG A 259 -1.43 -8.39 -12.40
CA ARG A 259 -2.11 -9.67 -12.17
C ARG A 259 -1.91 -10.54 -13.40
N ASP A 260 -1.25 -11.67 -13.21
CA ASP A 260 -1.13 -12.70 -14.22
C ASP A 260 -2.40 -13.57 -14.17
N ARG A 261 -3.58 -12.94 -14.21
CA ARG A 261 -4.85 -13.63 -14.40
C ARG A 261 -5.30 -13.41 -15.83
N PRO A 262 -5.53 -14.49 -16.60
CA PRO A 262 -6.11 -14.33 -17.91
C PRO A 262 -7.51 -13.71 -17.78
N VAL A 263 -7.75 -12.57 -18.44
CA VAL A 263 -9.06 -11.88 -18.43
C VAL A 263 -9.82 -12.05 -19.74
N SER A 264 -9.21 -12.76 -20.69
CA SER A 264 -9.78 -13.03 -22.01
C SER A 264 -9.33 -14.38 -22.55
N ASN A 265 -10.06 -14.90 -23.55
CA ASN A 265 -9.63 -16.08 -24.31
C ASN A 265 -8.27 -15.86 -24.98
N ALA A 266 -7.97 -14.63 -25.40
CA ALA A 266 -6.68 -14.30 -26.01
C ALA A 266 -5.52 -14.44 -25.00
N ASP A 267 -5.73 -14.10 -23.73
CA ASP A 267 -4.71 -14.25 -22.69
C ASP A 267 -4.45 -15.71 -22.34
N LEU A 268 -5.52 -16.50 -22.22
CA LEU A 268 -5.41 -17.96 -22.05
C LEU A 268 -4.69 -18.59 -23.24
N ALA A 269 -5.04 -18.20 -24.47
CA ALA A 269 -4.40 -18.71 -25.67
C ALA A 269 -2.92 -18.35 -25.70
N ARG A 270 -2.56 -17.10 -25.38
CA ARG A 270 -1.14 -16.68 -25.31
C ARG A 270 -0.33 -17.56 -24.37
N ARG A 271 -0.89 -18.00 -23.23
CA ARG A 271 -0.25 -18.96 -22.32
C ARG A 271 -0.07 -20.33 -22.95
N ILE A 272 -1.11 -20.84 -23.60
CA ILE A 272 -1.09 -22.14 -24.29
C ILE A 272 -0.08 -22.14 -25.45
N PHE A 273 -0.01 -21.07 -26.25
CA PHE A 273 0.96 -20.93 -27.35
C PHE A 273 2.40 -20.75 -26.87
N ASN A 274 2.61 -20.09 -25.73
CA ASN A 274 3.94 -19.89 -25.15
C ASN A 274 4.39 -21.03 -24.23
N TYR A 275 3.56 -22.05 -24.01
CA TYR A 275 3.89 -23.19 -23.19
C TYR A 275 5.06 -23.98 -23.81
N ARG A 276 6.12 -24.16 -23.03
CA ARG A 276 7.25 -25.03 -23.35
C ARG A 276 7.27 -26.14 -22.30
N PRO A 277 7.12 -27.42 -22.69
CA PRO A 277 7.22 -28.52 -21.74
C PRO A 277 8.56 -28.44 -21.00
N THR A 278 8.50 -28.41 -19.67
CA THR A 278 9.69 -28.56 -18.85
C THR A 278 10.28 -29.94 -19.14
N GLN A 279 11.51 -29.99 -19.68
CA GLN A 279 12.19 -31.27 -19.82
C GLN A 279 12.35 -31.88 -18.44
N PRO A 280 11.99 -33.17 -18.24
CA PRO A 280 12.22 -33.84 -16.97
C PRO A 280 13.72 -33.78 -16.64
N LYS A 281 14.03 -33.35 -15.43
CA LYS A 281 15.39 -33.37 -14.88
C LYS A 281 15.82 -34.79 -14.54
#